data_AF-A0A1T2L968-F1
#
_entry.id   AF-A0A1T2L968-F1
#
_cell.length_a   1.000
_cell.length_b   1.000
_cell.length_c   1.000
_cell.angle_alpha   90.00
_cell.angle_beta   90.00
_cell.angle_gamma   90.00
#
_symmetry.space_group_name_H-M   'P 1'
#
loop_
_entity.id
_entity.type
_entity.pdbx_description
1 polymer ?
#
loop_
_entity_poly.entity_id
_entity_poly.type
_entity_poly.pdbx_seq_one_letter_code
_entity_poly.pdbx_strand_id
1 'polypeptide(L)'
;MEIDIKQFCTPTGYYGRCDEPFTYSGRTYATNGHIIVSVPLMKSVTTEIPMKPESLDRVIEPINNASKFEKIPAWEQPPKRTCASCNGTGSVARCPECEGSGEIEFSNSHNSYSDECKTCDGFGAVHGDEIECASCDGKGTIQKSYPINMGNGIHINSDYLLQIESLPGAEIDLSHGPESIVPFRSDGVIGGVMPMRA
;
A
#
# COMPACT_ATOMS: atom_id res chain seq x y z
N MET A 1 -11.60 9.88 -17.17
CA MET A 1 -10.48 10.01 -16.23
C MET A 1 -9.77 8.68 -16.26
N GLU A 2 -8.47 8.66 -16.53
CA GLU A 2 -7.70 7.41 -16.57
C GLU A 2 -7.18 7.14 -15.16
N ILE A 3 -7.64 6.05 -14.54
CA ILE A 3 -7.26 5.68 -13.18
C ILE A 3 -5.91 4.97 -13.28
N ASP A 4 -4.91 5.47 -12.55
CA ASP A 4 -3.66 4.75 -12.39
C ASP A 4 -3.88 3.56 -11.45
N ILE A 5 -4.17 2.39 -12.02
CA ILE A 5 -4.42 1.18 -11.25
C ILE A 5 -3.15 0.59 -10.65
N LYS A 6 -1.95 1.03 -11.07
CA LYS A 6 -0.69 0.50 -10.56
C LYS A 6 -0.49 0.83 -9.08
N GLN A 7 -1.12 1.90 -8.58
CA GLN A 7 -1.11 2.24 -7.15
C GLN A 7 -1.67 1.13 -6.23
N PHE A 8 -2.45 0.18 -6.79
CA PHE A 8 -3.02 -0.94 -6.06
C PHE A 8 -2.14 -2.21 -6.10
N CYS A 9 -1.05 -2.21 -6.87
CA CYS A 9 -0.10 -3.32 -6.95
C CYS A 9 0.81 -3.39 -5.72
N THR A 10 1.43 -4.56 -5.49
CA THR A 10 2.51 -4.69 -4.52
C THR A 10 3.68 -3.77 -4.92
N PRO A 11 4.30 -3.03 -3.99
CA PRO A 11 5.52 -2.28 -4.31
C PRO A 11 6.60 -3.19 -4.92
N THR A 12 7.27 -2.71 -5.97
CA THR A 12 8.34 -3.46 -6.65
C THR A 12 9.43 -3.87 -5.66
N GLY A 13 9.84 -5.14 -5.70
CA GLY A 13 10.87 -5.68 -4.80
C GLY A 13 10.36 -6.30 -3.49
N TYR A 14 9.08 -6.17 -3.17
CA TYR A 14 8.44 -6.98 -2.12
C TYR A 14 8.16 -8.40 -2.64
N TYR A 15 8.28 -9.42 -1.78
CA TYR A 15 8.06 -10.84 -2.13
C TYR A 15 6.63 -11.13 -2.62
N GLY A 16 6.32 -10.81 -3.89
CA GLY A 16 4.98 -10.91 -4.45
C GLY A 16 4.97 -11.07 -5.96
N ARG A 17 3.90 -11.64 -6.50
CA ARG A 17 3.69 -11.83 -7.95
C ARG A 17 2.72 -10.80 -8.55
N CYS A 18 2.51 -9.66 -7.90
CA CYS A 18 1.48 -8.67 -8.28
C CYS A 18 2.01 -7.23 -8.24
N ASP A 19 3.26 -7.03 -8.68
CA ASP A 19 3.92 -5.73 -8.78
C ASP A 19 3.55 -4.94 -10.05
N GLU A 20 2.94 -5.60 -11.02
CA GLU A 20 2.35 -4.99 -12.21
C GLU A 20 0.88 -5.40 -12.37
N PRO A 21 0.05 -4.56 -13.02
CA PRO A 21 -1.30 -4.94 -13.42
C PRO A 21 -1.29 -6.15 -14.35
N PHE A 22 -2.36 -6.92 -14.32
CA PHE A 22 -2.53 -8.12 -15.16
C PHE A 22 -3.93 -8.24 -15.72
N THR A 23 -4.10 -9.08 -16.73
CA THR A 23 -5.37 -9.33 -17.39
C THR A 23 -5.91 -10.73 -17.06
N TYR A 24 -7.22 -10.82 -16.91
CA TYR A 24 -7.93 -12.07 -16.70
C TYR A 24 -9.39 -11.91 -17.11
N SER A 25 -9.97 -12.92 -17.77
CA SER A 25 -11.42 -12.94 -18.12
C SER A 25 -11.96 -11.63 -18.71
N GLY A 26 -11.20 -10.99 -19.61
CA GLY A 26 -11.62 -9.77 -20.32
C GLY A 26 -11.61 -8.49 -19.47
N ARG A 27 -10.90 -8.47 -18.34
CA ARG A 27 -10.70 -7.29 -17.48
C ARG A 27 -9.23 -7.12 -17.12
N THR A 28 -8.89 -5.94 -16.63
CA THR A 28 -7.56 -5.65 -16.07
C THR A 28 -7.66 -5.51 -14.56
N TYR A 29 -6.74 -6.12 -13.83
CA TYR A 29 -6.69 -6.19 -12.38
C TYR A 29 -5.37 -5.64 -11.84
N ALA A 30 -5.42 -5.09 -10.63
CA ALA A 30 -4.27 -4.74 -9.83
C ALA A 30 -4.54 -5.09 -8.36
N THR A 31 -3.54 -5.63 -7.67
CA THR A 31 -3.69 -6.05 -6.27
C THR A 31 -2.35 -6.11 -5.55
N ASN A 32 -2.36 -5.84 -4.25
CA ASN A 32 -1.23 -6.06 -3.35
C ASN A 32 -1.47 -7.23 -2.37
N GLY A 33 -2.54 -8.00 -2.57
CA GLY A 33 -2.98 -9.09 -1.70
C GLY A 33 -3.95 -8.69 -0.57
N HIS A 34 -4.07 -7.41 -0.26
CA HIS A 34 -5.03 -6.88 0.74
C HIS A 34 -6.15 -6.07 0.11
N ILE A 35 -5.88 -5.41 -1.01
CA ILE A 35 -6.88 -4.75 -1.86
C ILE A 35 -6.74 -5.26 -3.28
N ILE A 36 -7.86 -5.42 -3.98
CA ILE A 36 -7.90 -5.75 -5.40
C ILE A 36 -8.86 -4.79 -6.11
N VAL A 37 -8.47 -4.32 -7.28
CA VAL A 37 -9.33 -3.55 -8.18
C VAL A 37 -9.40 -4.24 -9.54
N SER A 38 -10.51 -4.05 -10.23
CA SER A 38 -10.68 -4.39 -11.64
C SER A 38 -11.30 -3.24 -12.40
N VAL A 39 -10.80 -3.04 -13.62
CA VAL A 39 -11.27 -2.04 -14.58
C VAL A 39 -11.58 -2.72 -15.93
N PRO A 40 -12.29 -2.04 -16.84
CA PRO A 40 -12.39 -2.50 -18.23
C PRO A 40 -11.01 -2.83 -18.82
N LEU A 41 -10.97 -3.81 -19.73
CA LEU A 41 -9.72 -4.29 -20.32
C LEU A 41 -8.87 -3.16 -20.92
N MET A 42 -7.69 -2.96 -20.36
CA MET A 42 -6.68 -2.03 -20.85
C MET A 42 -5.77 -2.75 -21.84
N LYS A 43 -5.79 -2.34 -23.12
CA LYS A 43 -4.95 -2.95 -24.18
C LYS A 43 -3.45 -2.80 -23.94
N SER A 44 -3.04 -1.82 -23.13
CA SER A 44 -1.65 -1.59 -22.74
C SER A 44 -1.11 -2.62 -21.76
N VAL A 45 -1.97 -3.35 -21.05
CA VAL A 45 -1.57 -4.40 -20.11
C VAL A 45 -1.61 -5.74 -20.82
N THR A 46 -0.44 -6.35 -20.99
CA THR A 46 -0.29 -7.65 -21.67
C THR A 46 0.03 -8.80 -20.72
N THR A 47 0.31 -8.49 -19.46
CA THR A 47 0.60 -9.49 -18.42
C THR A 47 -0.65 -10.30 -18.15
N GLU A 48 -0.54 -11.62 -18.18
CA GLU A 48 -1.62 -12.52 -17.77
C GLU A 48 -1.62 -12.74 -16.26
N ILE A 49 -2.71 -13.30 -15.74
CA ILE A 49 -2.87 -13.59 -14.32
C ILE A 49 -1.63 -14.30 -13.71
N PRO A 50 -1.03 -13.75 -12.63
CA PRO A 50 0.18 -14.29 -12.03
C PRO A 50 -0.07 -15.36 -10.95
N MET A 51 -1.34 -15.69 -10.74
CA MET A 51 -1.84 -16.64 -9.74
C MET A 51 -2.77 -17.66 -10.38
N LYS A 52 -3.14 -18.69 -9.63
CA LYS A 52 -4.10 -19.69 -10.09
C LYS A 52 -5.47 -19.02 -10.36
N PRO A 53 -6.10 -19.24 -11.53
CA PRO A 53 -7.42 -18.70 -11.84
C PRO A 53 -8.44 -18.91 -10.72
N GLU A 54 -8.47 -20.12 -10.13
CA GLU A 54 -9.44 -20.46 -9.09
C GLU A 54 -9.22 -19.65 -7.80
N SER A 55 -7.98 -19.20 -7.54
CA SER A 55 -7.70 -18.33 -6.41
C SER A 55 -8.28 -16.94 -6.62
N LEU A 56 -8.17 -16.41 -7.85
CA LEU A 56 -8.74 -15.11 -8.18
C LEU A 56 -10.26 -15.17 -8.24
N ASP A 57 -10.83 -16.23 -8.84
CA ASP A 57 -12.28 -16.45 -8.92
C ASP A 57 -12.95 -16.41 -7.54
N ARG A 58 -12.35 -17.07 -6.53
CA ARG A 58 -12.82 -17.04 -5.14
C ARG A 58 -12.88 -15.65 -4.52
N VAL A 59 -12.01 -14.74 -4.97
CA VAL A 59 -11.94 -13.37 -4.48
C VAL A 59 -12.91 -12.46 -5.25
N ILE A 60 -13.00 -12.62 -6.57
CA ILE A 60 -13.83 -11.75 -7.42
C ILE A 60 -15.31 -12.14 -7.41
N GLU A 61 -15.66 -13.40 -7.16
CA GLU A 61 -17.06 -13.85 -7.15
C GLU A 61 -17.90 -13.12 -6.09
N PRO A 62 -17.48 -13.01 -4.81
CA PRO A 62 -18.19 -12.20 -3.82
C PRO A 62 -18.28 -10.72 -4.22
N ILE A 63 -17.21 -10.17 -4.81
CA ILE A 63 -17.18 -8.78 -5.27
C ILE A 63 -18.23 -8.54 -6.38
N ASN A 64 -18.31 -9.44 -7.35
CA ASN A 64 -19.22 -9.34 -8.48
C ASN A 64 -20.69 -9.57 -8.07
N ASN A 65 -20.92 -10.37 -7.03
CA ASN A 65 -22.25 -10.65 -6.49
C ASN A 65 -22.74 -9.61 -5.47
N ALA A 66 -21.87 -8.66 -5.07
CA ALA A 66 -22.20 -7.58 -4.17
C ALA A 66 -23.29 -6.67 -4.77
N SER A 67 -24.18 -6.16 -3.92
CA SER A 67 -25.35 -5.41 -4.39
C SER A 67 -25.81 -4.31 -3.45
N LYS A 68 -25.36 -4.31 -2.19
CA LYS A 68 -25.78 -3.36 -1.15
C LYS A 68 -24.74 -2.25 -1.01
N PHE A 69 -24.38 -1.63 -2.13
CA PHE A 69 -23.46 -0.50 -2.13
C PHE A 69 -24.10 0.74 -1.53
N GLU A 70 -23.39 1.33 -0.57
CA GLU A 70 -23.76 2.58 0.08
C GLU A 70 -22.56 3.53 0.13
N LYS A 71 -22.83 4.81 0.43
CA LYS A 71 -21.75 5.76 0.67
C LYS A 71 -20.90 5.30 1.84
N ILE A 72 -19.60 5.43 1.71
CA ILE A 72 -18.64 5.12 2.77
C ILE A 72 -19.05 5.91 4.04
N PRO A 73 -19.34 5.24 5.16
CA PRO A 73 -19.63 5.90 6.42
C PRO A 73 -18.52 6.86 6.81
N ALA A 74 -18.90 8.01 7.40
CA ALA A 74 -17.91 8.95 7.91
C ALA A 74 -17.04 8.29 9.00
N TRP A 75 -15.74 8.56 8.94
CA TRP A 75 -14.75 7.99 9.85
C TRP A 75 -13.66 9.02 10.16
N GLU A 76 -12.95 8.81 11.26
CA GLU A 76 -11.88 9.72 11.68
C GLU A 76 -10.56 9.33 11.01
N GLN A 77 -10.08 10.21 10.12
CA GLN A 77 -8.79 10.02 9.48
C GLN A 77 -7.63 10.17 10.47
N PRO A 78 -6.57 9.35 10.34
CA PRO A 78 -5.40 9.48 11.19
C PRO A 78 -4.80 10.88 11.06
N PRO A 79 -4.42 11.56 12.16
CA PRO A 79 -3.63 12.77 12.04
C PRO A 79 -2.28 12.42 11.39
N LYS A 80 -1.95 13.13 10.31
CA LYS A 80 -0.60 13.09 9.74
C LYS A 80 0.37 13.67 10.77
N ARG A 81 1.46 12.96 11.02
CA ARG A 81 2.56 13.47 11.85
C ARG A 81 3.73 13.83 10.95
N THR A 82 4.48 14.86 11.34
CA THR A 82 5.75 15.17 10.68
C THR A 82 6.66 13.95 10.73
N CYS A 83 7.28 13.61 9.60
CA CYS A 83 8.27 12.55 9.55
C CYS A 83 9.49 12.96 10.38
N ALA A 84 9.85 12.16 11.38
CA ALA A 84 11.00 12.45 12.24
C ALA A 84 12.33 12.35 11.48
N SER A 85 12.45 11.40 10.54
CA SER A 85 13.69 11.16 9.79
C SER A 85 14.09 12.35 8.91
N CYS A 86 13.11 13.08 8.35
CA CYS A 86 13.37 14.25 7.49
C CYS A 86 12.87 15.57 8.08
N ASN A 87 12.35 15.58 9.31
CA ASN A 87 11.73 16.75 9.93
C ASN A 87 10.69 17.48 9.05
N GLY A 88 9.99 16.73 8.20
CA GLY A 88 8.95 17.29 7.33
C GLY A 88 9.39 17.73 5.95
N THR A 89 10.68 17.68 5.62
CA THR A 89 11.17 18.10 4.29
C THR A 89 10.79 17.12 3.18
N GLY A 90 10.62 15.84 3.52
CA GLY A 90 10.45 14.77 2.54
C GLY A 90 11.76 14.29 1.93
N SER A 91 12.88 14.89 2.29
CA SER A 91 14.20 14.63 1.72
C SER A 91 15.24 14.41 2.81
N VAL A 92 16.27 13.62 2.49
CA VAL A 92 17.46 13.40 3.34
C VAL A 92 18.72 13.44 2.47
N ALA A 93 19.89 13.50 3.10
CA ALA A 93 21.18 13.26 2.44
C ALA A 93 21.76 11.92 2.88
N ARG A 94 22.59 11.31 2.04
CA ARG A 94 23.30 10.10 2.45
C ARG A 94 24.24 10.42 3.61
N CYS A 95 24.30 9.56 4.61
CA CYS A 95 25.23 9.75 5.71
C CYS A 95 26.68 9.71 5.17
N PRO A 96 27.50 10.76 5.40
CA PRO A 96 28.85 10.81 4.86
C PRO A 96 29.82 9.85 5.57
N GLU A 97 29.49 9.39 6.78
CA GLU A 97 30.35 8.48 7.56
C GLU A 97 30.20 7.02 7.10
N CYS A 98 28.97 6.57 6.86
CA CYS A 98 28.68 5.18 6.47
C CYS A 98 28.25 5.04 5.01
N GLU A 99 28.29 6.13 4.24
CA GLU A 99 27.93 6.19 2.81
C GLU A 99 26.54 5.64 2.47
N GLY A 100 25.62 5.64 3.44
CA GLY A 100 24.27 5.10 3.25
C GLY A 100 24.02 3.72 3.85
N SER A 101 25.03 3.02 4.35
CA SER A 101 24.87 1.65 4.88
C SER A 101 24.15 1.60 6.24
N GLY A 102 24.28 2.66 7.04
CA GLY A 102 23.84 2.68 8.44
C GLY A 102 24.83 2.00 9.41
N GLU A 103 25.87 1.34 8.91
CA GLU A 103 26.84 0.61 9.71
C GLU A 103 28.27 1.06 9.37
N ILE A 104 29.12 1.12 10.39
CA ILE A 104 30.56 1.36 10.23
C ILE A 104 31.30 0.06 10.47
N GLU A 105 32.17 -0.30 9.53
CA GLU A 105 33.11 -1.41 9.68
C GLU A 105 34.50 -0.87 9.96
N PHE A 106 35.14 -1.38 11.00
CA PHE A 106 36.54 -1.06 11.30
C PHE A 106 37.27 -2.34 11.67
N SER A 107 38.48 -2.48 11.13
CA SER A 107 39.32 -3.65 11.34
C SER A 107 40.70 -3.25 11.85
N ASN A 108 41.29 -4.16 12.61
CA ASN A 108 42.69 -4.12 12.99
C ASN A 108 43.39 -5.41 12.54
N SER A 109 44.67 -5.55 12.84
CA SER A 109 45.48 -6.71 12.43
C SER A 109 45.00 -8.06 12.97
N HIS A 110 44.04 -8.07 13.91
CA HIS A 110 43.59 -9.27 14.61
C HIS A 110 42.10 -9.56 14.42
N ASN A 111 41.24 -8.54 14.26
CA ASN A 111 39.80 -8.70 14.15
C ASN A 111 39.15 -7.58 13.32
N SER A 112 37.95 -7.85 12.84
CA SER A 112 37.01 -6.86 12.28
C SER A 112 35.84 -6.68 13.24
N TYR A 113 35.35 -5.45 13.32
CA TYR A 113 34.19 -5.05 14.11
C TYR A 113 33.21 -4.31 13.20
N SER A 114 31.92 -4.50 13.46
CA SER A 114 30.86 -3.67 12.92
C SER A 114 30.09 -3.05 14.08
N ASP A 115 29.73 -1.79 13.94
CA ASP A 115 28.83 -1.09 14.86
C ASP A 115 27.87 -0.21 14.05
N GLU A 116 26.76 0.13 14.66
CA GLU A 116 25.80 1.07 14.11
C GLU A 116 26.44 2.46 13.99
N CYS A 117 26.33 3.07 12.81
CA CYS A 117 26.87 4.40 12.53
C CYS A 117 26.22 5.45 13.43
N LYS A 118 27.00 6.05 14.33
CA LYS A 118 26.51 7.02 15.32
C LYS A 118 26.18 8.40 14.73
N THR A 119 26.70 8.75 13.55
CA THR A 119 26.30 9.99 12.87
C THR A 119 24.85 9.95 12.40
N CYS A 120 24.35 8.76 12.07
CA CYS A 120 22.99 8.59 11.54
C CYS A 120 22.13 7.64 12.37
N ASP A 121 22.56 7.26 13.58
CA ASP A 121 21.87 6.29 14.45
C ASP A 121 21.35 5.05 13.69
N GLY A 122 22.17 4.51 12.80
CA GLY A 122 21.83 3.33 12.00
C GLY A 122 20.94 3.56 10.77
N PHE A 123 20.42 4.78 10.56
CA PHE A 123 19.49 5.07 9.45
C PHE A 123 20.16 5.13 8.07
N GLY A 124 21.48 5.30 8.00
CA GLY A 124 22.21 5.51 6.75
C GLY A 124 21.98 6.89 6.11
N ALA A 125 21.16 7.75 6.71
CA ALA A 125 20.81 9.06 6.18
C ALA A 125 20.84 10.14 7.26
N VAL A 126 21.11 11.37 6.84
CA VAL A 126 21.12 12.59 7.68
C VAL A 126 20.24 13.67 7.04
N HIS A 127 19.96 14.77 7.74
CA HIS A 127 19.19 15.87 7.15
C HIS A 127 19.90 16.46 5.92
N GLY A 128 19.15 16.63 4.83
CA GLY A 128 19.61 17.20 3.58
C GLY A 128 18.58 16.99 2.46
N ASP A 129 18.91 17.42 1.25
CA ASP A 129 17.97 17.49 0.12
C ASP A 129 18.42 16.68 -1.12
N GLU A 130 19.19 15.61 -0.91
CA GLU A 130 19.81 14.84 -2.00
C GLU A 130 18.95 13.69 -2.50
N ILE A 131 18.27 12.99 -1.59
CA ILE A 131 17.47 11.80 -1.87
C ILE A 131 16.11 11.88 -1.18
N GLU A 132 15.12 11.21 -1.76
CA GLU A 132 13.80 11.09 -1.14
C GLU A 132 13.88 10.34 0.19
N CYS A 133 13.19 10.84 1.20
CA CYS A 133 13.14 10.20 2.51
C CYS A 133 12.34 8.90 2.42
N ALA A 134 13.03 7.77 2.53
CA ALA A 134 12.44 6.43 2.50
C ALA A 134 11.44 6.19 3.65
N SER A 135 11.59 6.85 4.80
CA SER A 135 10.66 6.67 5.92
C SER A 135 9.26 7.25 5.69
N CYS A 136 9.12 8.17 4.72
CA CYS A 136 7.84 8.79 4.39
C CYS A 136 7.56 8.84 2.88
N ASP A 137 8.31 8.09 2.08
CA ASP A 137 8.25 8.10 0.61
C ASP A 137 8.20 9.52 0.02
N GLY A 138 9.09 10.40 0.47
CA GLY A 138 9.13 11.79 -0.03
C GLY A 138 8.05 12.74 0.53
N LYS A 139 7.07 12.26 1.30
CA LYS A 139 5.88 13.05 1.69
C LYS A 139 6.10 14.04 2.84
N GLY A 140 7.22 13.93 3.56
CA GLY A 140 7.49 14.69 4.79
C GLY A 140 6.56 14.35 5.96
N THR A 141 5.58 13.47 5.78
CA THR A 141 4.60 13.12 6.80
C THR A 141 4.43 11.61 6.87
N ILE A 142 4.27 11.10 8.08
CA ILE A 142 3.97 9.70 8.35
C ILE A 142 2.56 9.63 8.91
N GLN A 143 1.78 8.72 8.34
CA GLN A 143 0.45 8.37 8.82
C GLN A 143 0.53 6.92 9.30
N LYS A 144 0.30 6.68 10.60
CA LYS A 144 0.22 5.30 11.09
C LYS A 144 -1.09 4.71 10.64
N SER A 145 -1.04 3.57 9.97
CA SER A 145 -2.25 2.82 9.65
C SER A 145 -2.85 2.20 10.90
N TYR A 146 -4.18 2.20 10.98
CA TYR A 146 -4.91 1.53 12.05
C TYR A 146 -6.25 0.97 11.55
N PRO A 147 -6.82 -0.03 12.26
CA PRO A 147 -8.13 -0.56 11.94
C PRO A 147 -9.24 0.48 12.17
N ILE A 148 -10.01 0.77 11.13
CA ILE A 148 -11.23 1.59 11.18
C ILE A 148 -12.44 0.68 11.31
N ASN A 149 -13.21 0.83 12.38
CA ASN A 149 -14.47 0.11 12.54
C ASN A 149 -15.54 0.69 11.61
N MET A 150 -16.00 -0.10 10.65
CA MET A 150 -17.02 0.25 9.67
C MET A 150 -18.40 -0.28 10.04
N GLY A 151 -18.59 -0.77 11.27
CA GLY A 151 -19.80 -1.44 11.73
C GLY A 151 -19.77 -2.95 11.52
N ASN A 152 -20.71 -3.68 12.15
CA ASN A 152 -20.84 -5.14 12.04
C ASN A 152 -19.58 -5.95 12.36
N GLY A 153 -18.64 -5.39 13.15
CA GLY A 153 -17.35 -5.99 13.46
C GLY A 153 -16.31 -5.89 12.33
N ILE A 154 -16.65 -5.26 11.20
CA ILE A 154 -15.76 -5.06 10.07
C ILE A 154 -14.75 -3.97 10.42
N HIS A 155 -13.46 -4.32 10.34
CA HIS A 155 -12.37 -3.36 10.51
C HIS A 155 -11.58 -3.27 9.21
N ILE A 156 -11.42 -2.07 8.64
CA ILE A 156 -10.65 -1.84 7.41
C ILE A 156 -9.40 -1.04 7.75
N ASN A 157 -8.26 -1.40 7.16
CA ASN A 157 -7.04 -0.60 7.32
C ASN A 157 -7.24 0.81 6.76
N SER A 158 -6.91 1.83 7.56
CA SER A 158 -7.10 3.25 7.19
C SER A 158 -6.46 3.63 5.84
N ASP A 159 -5.32 3.03 5.48
CA ASP A 159 -4.63 3.37 4.22
C ASP A 159 -5.43 2.89 3.00
N TYR A 160 -6.03 1.70 3.09
CA TYR A 160 -6.91 1.20 2.02
C TYR A 160 -8.22 1.99 1.97
N LEU A 161 -8.74 2.44 3.12
CA LEU A 161 -9.93 3.29 3.14
C LEU A 161 -9.66 4.63 2.45
N LEU A 162 -8.50 5.25 2.69
CA LEU A 162 -8.06 6.46 1.97
C LEU A 162 -7.90 6.21 0.46
N GLN A 163 -7.33 5.06 0.07
CA GLN A 163 -7.22 4.70 -1.35
C GLN A 163 -8.59 4.57 -2.01
N ILE A 164 -9.55 3.91 -1.35
CA ILE A 164 -10.92 3.76 -1.86
C ILE A 164 -11.61 5.13 -1.94
N GLU A 165 -11.52 5.97 -0.91
CA GLU A 165 -12.12 7.33 -0.91
C GLU A 165 -11.52 8.27 -1.95
N SER A 166 -10.27 8.02 -2.39
CA SER A 166 -9.66 8.78 -3.48
C SER A 166 -10.31 8.50 -4.84
N LEU A 167 -11.08 7.41 -4.96
CA LEU A 167 -11.82 7.06 -6.17
C LEU A 167 -13.11 7.90 -6.28
N PRO A 168 -13.38 8.53 -7.45
CA PRO A 168 -14.54 9.41 -7.61
C PRO A 168 -15.88 8.70 -7.40
N GLY A 169 -16.60 9.07 -6.35
CA GLY A 169 -17.93 8.53 -6.06
C GLY A 169 -17.89 7.10 -5.52
N ALA A 170 -16.83 6.76 -4.78
CA ALA A 170 -16.68 5.45 -4.17
C ALA A 170 -17.85 5.08 -3.24
N GLU A 171 -18.31 3.84 -3.37
CA GLU A 171 -19.34 3.20 -2.55
C GLU A 171 -18.83 1.85 -2.06
N ILE A 172 -19.33 1.38 -0.93
CA ILE A 172 -18.87 0.17 -0.23
C ILE A 172 -20.06 -0.72 0.15
N ASP A 173 -19.88 -2.04 0.14
CA ASP A 173 -20.89 -3.01 0.57
C ASP A 173 -20.46 -3.66 1.91
N LEU A 174 -21.03 -3.15 3.01
CA LEU A 174 -20.74 -3.57 4.39
C LEU A 174 -21.74 -4.64 4.90
N SER A 175 -22.47 -5.30 4.00
CA SER A 175 -23.53 -6.24 4.37
C SER A 175 -23.03 -7.66 4.71
N HIS A 176 -21.72 -7.89 4.60
CA HIS A 176 -21.05 -9.17 4.83
C HIS A 176 -20.41 -9.23 6.23
N GLY A 177 -19.98 -10.41 6.65
CA GLY A 177 -19.30 -10.59 7.94
C GLY A 177 -17.83 -10.11 7.92
N PRO A 178 -17.19 -9.95 9.10
CA PRO A 178 -15.83 -9.43 9.24
C PRO A 178 -14.73 -10.32 8.63
N GLU A 179 -15.03 -11.56 8.27
CA GLU A 179 -14.08 -12.49 7.63
C GLU A 179 -14.17 -12.48 6.10
N SER A 180 -15.14 -11.77 5.53
CA SER A 180 -15.38 -11.71 4.09
C SER A 180 -14.73 -10.47 3.48
N ILE A 181 -14.25 -10.59 2.24
CA ILE A 181 -13.81 -9.42 1.49
C ILE A 181 -14.93 -8.39 1.44
N VAL A 182 -14.59 -7.12 1.62
CA VAL A 182 -15.54 -6.00 1.60
C VAL A 182 -15.52 -5.42 0.19
N PRO A 183 -16.59 -5.60 -0.60
CA PRO A 183 -16.66 -5.06 -1.95
C PRO A 183 -16.79 -3.54 -1.94
N PHE A 184 -16.17 -2.89 -2.92
CA PHE A 184 -16.38 -1.48 -3.20
C PHE A 184 -16.47 -1.24 -4.71
N ARG A 185 -17.05 -0.10 -5.09
CA ARG A 185 -17.12 0.32 -6.48
C ARG A 185 -16.95 1.83 -6.60
N SER A 186 -16.58 2.26 -7.79
CA SER A 186 -16.49 3.66 -8.20
C SER A 186 -16.78 3.72 -9.71
N ASP A 187 -16.82 4.91 -10.30
CA ASP A 187 -16.96 5.03 -11.76
C ASP A 187 -15.84 4.27 -12.49
N GLY A 188 -16.21 3.20 -13.20
CA GLY A 188 -15.30 2.33 -13.94
C GLY A 188 -14.45 1.35 -13.11
N VAL A 189 -14.59 1.32 -11.78
CA VAL A 189 -13.82 0.44 -10.88
C VAL A 189 -14.74 -0.44 -10.07
N ILE A 190 -14.40 -1.73 -9.98
CA ILE A 190 -14.99 -2.66 -9.01
C ILE A 190 -13.83 -3.32 -8.27
N GLY A 191 -13.89 -3.35 -6.95
CA GLY A 191 -12.82 -3.90 -6.15
C GLY A 191 -13.30 -4.50 -4.84
N GLY A 192 -12.34 -5.02 -4.07
CA GLY A 192 -12.59 -5.53 -2.73
C GLY A 192 -11.37 -5.31 -1.84
N VAL A 193 -11.63 -5.10 -0.56
CA VAL A 193 -10.59 -4.94 0.46
C VAL A 193 -10.78 -5.99 1.55
N MET A 194 -9.67 -6.61 1.96
CA MET A 194 -9.65 -7.59 3.04
C MET A 194 -9.79 -6.87 4.39
N PRO A 195 -10.77 -7.24 5.22
CA PRO A 195 -10.83 -6.76 6.59
C PRO A 195 -9.58 -7.14 7.40
N MET A 196 -9.27 -6.33 8.40
CA MET A 196 -8.33 -6.66 9.45
C MET A 196 -8.99 -7.62 10.44
N ARG A 197 -8.25 -8.65 10.85
CA ARG A 197 -8.66 -9.49 11.97
C ARG A 197 -8.54 -8.69 13.27
N ALA A 198 -9.63 -8.66 14.03
CA ALA A 198 -9.66 -8.08 15.38
C ALA A 198 -9.22 -9.11 16.44
#